data_AF-A0A9X3C1T2-F1
#
_entry.id   AF-A0A9X3C1T2-F1
#
_cell.length_a   1.000
_cell.length_b   1.000
_cell.length_c   1.000
_cell.angle_alpha   90.00
_cell.angle_beta   90.00
_cell.angle_gamma   90.00
#
_symmetry.space_group_name_H-M   'P 1'
#
loop_
_entity.id
_entity.type
_entity.pdbx_description
1 polymer ?
#
loop_
_entity_poly.entity_id
_entity_poly.type
_entity_poly.pdbx_seq_one_letter_code
_entity_poly.pdbx_strand_id
1 'polypeptide(L)'
;MSQSKIHPDQMYIEGLVVNESAHELVDQTEEFEEKQQLFDVMFQKLGDKCQELLKLSFTIKSMEEVAEKLNVTYGYVRKKNSLCIGQLTEWIQESKNFKSLKNKES
;
A
#
# COMPACT_ATOMS: atom_id res chain seq x y z
N MET A 1 -44.29 -24.68 25.37
CA MET A 1 -43.95 -23.42 24.68
C MET A 1 -42.69 -22.87 25.32
N SER A 2 -41.54 -23.05 24.68
CA SER A 2 -40.26 -22.57 25.20
C SER A 2 -40.02 -21.17 24.63
N GLN A 3 -40.04 -20.17 25.49
CA GLN A 3 -39.71 -18.79 25.11
C GLN A 3 -38.18 -18.69 25.05
N SER A 4 -37.63 -18.62 23.84
CA SER A 4 -36.22 -18.31 23.61
C SER A 4 -35.96 -16.87 24.03
N LYS A 5 -35.15 -16.67 25.08
CA LYS A 5 -34.68 -15.35 25.50
C LYS A 5 -33.51 -14.95 24.62
N ILE A 6 -33.71 -13.97 23.76
CA ILE A 6 -32.65 -13.36 22.96
C ILE A 6 -31.82 -12.47 23.89
N HIS A 7 -30.50 -12.68 23.93
CA HIS A 7 -29.58 -11.91 24.76
C HIS A 7 -29.36 -10.52 24.16
N PRO A 8 -29.31 -9.43 24.94
CA PRO A 8 -29.16 -8.06 24.42
C PRO A 8 -27.88 -7.83 23.59
N ASP A 9 -26.83 -8.63 23.83
CA ASP A 9 -25.58 -8.58 23.04
C ASP A 9 -25.73 -9.08 21.61
N GLN A 10 -26.81 -9.81 21.29
CA GLN A 10 -27.09 -10.29 19.94
C GLN A 10 -27.36 -9.13 18.96
N MET A 11 -27.83 -7.98 19.47
CA MET A 11 -28.12 -6.78 18.69
C MET A 11 -26.85 -6.03 18.26
N TYR A 12 -25.73 -6.21 18.98
CA TYR A 12 -24.49 -5.46 18.73
C TYR A 12 -23.54 -6.13 17.73
N ILE A 13 -23.67 -7.45 17.52
CA ILE A 13 -22.87 -8.17 16.52
C ILE A 13 -23.37 -7.84 15.11
N GLU A 14 -24.68 -7.75 14.90
CA GLU A 14 -25.24 -7.39 13.60
C GLU A 14 -24.77 -6.01 13.16
N GLY A 15 -24.66 -5.05 14.11
CA GLY A 15 -24.13 -3.69 13.92
C GLY A 15 -22.66 -3.62 13.47
N LEU A 16 -21.83 -4.58 13.87
CA LEU A 16 -20.41 -4.68 13.47
C LEU A 16 -20.23 -5.28 12.08
N VAL A 17 -21.24 -6.01 11.58
CA VAL A 17 -21.28 -6.60 10.23
C VAL A 17 -21.88 -5.62 9.21
N VAL A 18 -22.40 -4.45 9.62
CA VAL A 18 -23.14 -3.49 8.75
C VAL A 18 -22.23 -2.68 7.81
N ASN A 19 -21.15 -3.23 7.25
CA ASN A 19 -20.70 -2.65 5.99
C ASN A 19 -19.80 -3.51 5.09
N GLU A 20 -19.21 -4.59 5.59
CA GLU A 20 -18.39 -5.48 4.76
C GLU A 20 -18.36 -6.88 5.39
N SER A 21 -18.75 -7.89 4.62
CA SER A 21 -18.76 -9.29 5.05
C SER A 21 -17.34 -9.79 5.30
N ALA A 22 -17.18 -10.77 6.18
CA ALA A 22 -15.86 -11.36 6.46
C ALA A 22 -15.17 -11.91 5.18
N HIS A 23 -15.95 -12.32 4.18
CA HIS A 23 -15.43 -12.73 2.88
C HIS A 23 -14.85 -11.57 2.08
N GLU A 24 -15.54 -10.42 2.03
CA GLU A 24 -15.04 -9.22 1.34
C GLU A 24 -13.72 -8.71 1.97
N LEU A 25 -13.59 -8.79 3.30
CA LEU A 25 -12.33 -8.46 3.99
C LEU A 25 -11.17 -9.40 3.63
N VAL A 26 -11.46 -10.70 3.45
CA VAL A 26 -10.45 -11.67 3.00
C VAL A 26 -10.01 -11.35 1.59
N ASP A 27 -10.96 -11.13 0.67
CA ASP A 27 -10.67 -10.82 -0.72
C ASP A 27 -9.84 -9.53 -0.85
N GLN A 28 -10.20 -8.47 -0.12
CA GLN A 28 -9.40 -7.23 -0.07
C GLN A 28 -7.98 -7.45 0.46
N THR A 29 -7.82 -8.31 1.46
CA THR A 29 -6.51 -8.62 2.05
C THR A 29 -5.63 -9.37 1.05
N GLU A 30 -6.19 -10.35 0.35
CA GLU A 30 -5.47 -11.09 -0.69
C GLU A 30 -5.03 -10.17 -1.84
N GLU A 31 -5.90 -9.27 -2.30
CA GLU A 31 -5.54 -8.29 -3.32
C GLU A 31 -4.44 -7.33 -2.86
N PHE A 32 -4.52 -6.86 -1.60
CA PHE A 32 -3.50 -6.01 -1.02
C PHE A 32 -2.16 -6.72 -0.95
N GLU A 33 -2.15 -7.99 -0.53
CA GLU A 33 -0.92 -8.78 -0.42
C GLU A 33 -0.28 -9.02 -1.80
N GLU A 34 -1.06 -9.33 -2.84
CA GLU A 34 -0.52 -9.47 -4.20
C GLU A 34 0.10 -8.14 -4.71
N LYS A 35 -0.55 -6.99 -4.43
CA LYS A 35 -0.02 -5.66 -4.77
C LYS A 35 1.26 -5.34 -4.00
N GLN A 36 1.28 -5.66 -2.71
CA GLN A 36 2.44 -5.44 -1.83
C GLN A 36 3.64 -6.30 -2.27
N GLN A 37 3.42 -7.58 -2.58
CA GLN A 37 4.47 -8.46 -3.09
C GLN A 37 5.08 -7.94 -4.40
N LEU A 38 4.25 -7.49 -5.33
CA LEU A 38 4.73 -6.88 -6.57
C LEU A 38 5.57 -5.63 -6.29
N PHE A 39 5.06 -4.74 -5.42
CA PHE A 39 5.78 -3.55 -5.01
C PHE A 39 7.14 -3.91 -4.40
N ASP A 40 7.19 -4.84 -3.45
CA ASP A 40 8.42 -5.22 -2.75
C ASP A 40 9.47 -5.79 -3.71
N VAL A 41 9.06 -6.67 -4.63
CA VAL A 41 9.97 -7.25 -5.63
C VAL A 41 10.56 -6.17 -6.53
N MET A 42 9.77 -5.19 -6.97
CA MET A 42 10.28 -4.10 -7.82
C MET A 42 11.09 -3.08 -7.03
N PHE A 43 10.69 -2.80 -5.80
CA PHE A 43 11.38 -1.88 -4.91
C PHE A 43 12.78 -2.41 -4.55
N GLN A 44 12.92 -3.71 -4.28
CA GLN A 44 14.20 -4.34 -4.00
C GLN A 44 15.20 -4.28 -5.17
N LYS A 45 14.72 -4.12 -6.42
CA LYS A 45 15.59 -3.93 -7.59
C LYS A 45 16.22 -2.55 -7.68
N LEU A 46 15.66 -1.55 -6.98
CA LEU A 46 16.27 -0.23 -6.90
C LEU A 46 17.58 -0.31 -6.13
N GLY A 47 18.57 0.50 -6.51
CA GLY A 47 19.80 0.62 -5.72
C GLY A 47 19.55 1.26 -4.35
N ASP A 48 20.42 0.98 -3.37
CA ASP A 48 20.29 1.41 -1.97
C ASP A 48 19.92 2.88 -1.79
N LYS A 49 20.56 3.77 -2.56
CA LYS A 49 20.29 5.22 -2.51
C LYS A 49 18.88 5.60 -2.96
N CYS A 50 18.30 4.86 -3.90
CA CYS A 50 16.91 5.06 -4.31
C CYS A 50 15.97 4.50 -3.24
N GLN A 51 16.26 3.31 -2.70
CA GLN A 51 15.44 2.70 -1.66
C GLN A 51 15.37 3.59 -0.40
N GLU A 52 16.52 4.08 0.07
CA GLU A 52 16.61 4.97 1.23
C GLU A 52 15.82 6.27 0.99
N LEU A 53 16.03 6.90 -0.16
CA LEU A 53 15.33 8.12 -0.54
C LEU A 53 13.82 7.93 -0.57
N LEU A 54 13.33 6.87 -1.22
CA LEU A 54 11.89 6.62 -1.34
C LEU A 54 11.24 6.28 0.00
N LYS A 55 11.91 5.50 0.87
CA LYS A 55 11.42 5.21 2.23
C LYS A 55 11.19 6.50 3.02
N LEU A 56 12.12 7.45 2.94
CA LEU A 56 11.99 8.75 3.58
C LEU A 56 10.88 9.58 2.92
N SER A 57 10.83 9.62 1.58
CA SER A 57 9.81 10.36 0.82
C SER A 57 8.37 9.88 1.07
N PHE A 58 8.16 8.59 1.36
CA PHE A 58 6.84 8.06 1.68
C PHE A 58 6.42 8.33 3.13
N THR A 59 7.38 8.56 4.02
CA THR A 59 7.11 8.80 5.44
C THR A 59 7.00 10.30 5.76
N ILE A 60 7.77 11.12 5.04
CA ILE A 60 7.94 12.55 5.32
C ILE A 60 7.23 13.35 4.24
N LYS A 61 6.37 14.29 4.65
CA LYS A 61 5.57 15.08 3.70
C LYS A 61 6.40 16.13 2.95
N SER A 62 7.44 16.68 3.58
CA SER A 62 8.28 17.73 2.99
C SER A 62 9.56 17.15 2.37
N MET A 63 9.81 17.49 1.11
CA MET A 63 11.06 17.12 0.43
C MET A 63 12.27 17.91 0.95
N GLU A 64 12.03 19.07 1.55
CA GLU A 64 13.04 19.84 2.27
C GLU A 64 13.53 19.07 3.50
N GLU A 65 12.62 18.54 4.33
CA GLU A 65 12.97 17.71 5.49
C GLU A 65 13.70 16.41 5.09
N VAL A 66 13.32 15.80 3.95
CA VAL A 66 14.04 14.64 3.39
C VAL A 66 15.47 15.02 3.00
N ALA A 67 15.67 16.19 2.40
CA ALA A 67 16.98 16.68 2.00
C ALA A 67 17.90 16.94 3.20
N GLU A 68 17.36 17.52 4.27
CA GLU A 68 18.07 17.71 5.53
C GLU A 68 18.51 16.39 6.14
N LYS A 69 17.62 15.39 6.22
CA LYS A 69 17.95 14.06 6.77
C LYS A 69 19.03 13.33 5.97
N LEU A 70 19.01 13.47 4.64
CA LEU A 70 20.00 12.86 3.76
C LEU A 70 21.29 13.69 3.64
N ASN A 71 21.35 14.88 4.25
CA ASN A 71 22.44 15.84 4.14
C ASN A 71 22.84 16.14 2.68
N VAL A 72 21.84 16.38 1.85
CA VAL A 72 21.99 16.73 0.42
C VAL A 72 21.11 17.92 0.08
N THR A 73 21.28 18.48 -1.12
CA THR A 73 20.45 19.63 -1.53
C THR A 73 19.03 19.20 -1.88
N TYR A 74 18.06 20.09 -1.63
CA TYR A 74 16.67 19.89 -2.05
C TYR A 74 16.56 19.56 -3.55
N GLY A 75 17.31 20.28 -4.40
CA GLY A 75 17.32 20.04 -5.85
C GLY A 75 17.79 18.64 -6.22
N TYR A 76 18.78 18.10 -5.50
CA TYR A 76 19.23 16.72 -5.67
C TYR A 76 18.14 15.72 -5.26
N VAL A 77 17.54 15.89 -4.07
CA VAL A 77 16.43 15.04 -3.59
C VAL A 77 15.29 15.02 -4.59
N ARG A 78 14.80 16.18 -5.01
CA ARG A 78 13.67 16.29 -5.93
C ARG A 78 13.94 15.58 -7.25
N LYS A 79 15.09 15.83 -7.86
CA LYS A 79 15.49 15.20 -9.13
C LYS A 79 15.60 13.68 -8.96
N LYS A 80 16.28 13.23 -7.91
CA LYS A 80 16.51 11.81 -7.68
C LYS A 80 15.24 11.07 -7.30
N ASN A 81 14.36 11.68 -6.51
CA ASN A 81 13.06 11.13 -6.12
C ASN A 81 12.21 10.87 -7.37
N SER A 82 12.11 11.87 -8.25
CA SER A 82 11.39 11.71 -9.52
C SER A 82 11.96 10.59 -10.40
N LEU A 83 13.29 10.45 -10.45
CA LEU A 83 13.95 9.39 -11.22
C LEU A 83 13.65 8.01 -10.65
N CYS A 84 13.84 7.83 -9.33
CA CYS A 84 13.62 6.54 -8.66
C CYS A 84 12.14 6.12 -8.73
N ILE A 85 11.19 7.07 -8.53
CA ILE A 85 9.75 6.80 -8.66
C ILE A 85 9.41 6.41 -10.09
N GLY A 86 9.94 7.13 -11.09
CA GLY A 86 9.72 6.82 -12.50
C GLY A 86 10.15 5.41 -12.86
N GLN A 87 11.38 5.04 -12.48
CA GLN A 87 11.92 3.70 -12.71
C GLN A 87 11.13 2.60 -11.99
N LEU A 88 10.75 2.84 -10.73
CA LEU A 88 9.92 1.90 -9.97
C LEU A 88 8.56 1.68 -10.65
N THR A 89 7.94 2.78 -11.10
CA THR A 89 6.62 2.75 -11.74
C THR A 89 6.67 2.03 -13.08
N GLU A 90 7.71 2.29 -13.88
CA GLU A 90 7.95 1.60 -15.16
C GLU A 90 8.05 0.08 -14.94
N TRP A 91 8.88 -0.38 -14.01
CA TRP A 91 9.02 -1.81 -13.72
C TRP A 91 7.75 -2.46 -13.18
N ILE A 92 6.99 -1.75 -12.35
CA ILE A 92 5.68 -2.25 -11.89
C ILE A 92 4.75 -2.42 -13.10
N GLN A 93 4.64 -1.41 -13.97
CA GLN A 93 3.76 -1.44 -15.14
C GLN A 93 4.14 -2.50 -16.18
N GLU A 94 5.44 -2.77 -16.35
CA GLU A 94 5.94 -3.79 -17.27
C GLU A 94 5.77 -5.22 -16.72
N SER A 95 5.56 -5.38 -15.42
CA SER A 95 5.35 -6.69 -14.83
C SER A 95 4.06 -7.34 -15.36
N LYS A 96 4.14 -8.63 -15.69
CA LYS A 96 2.98 -9.39 -16.16
C LYS A 96 1.85 -9.41 -15.13
N ASN A 97 2.23 -9.39 -13.85
CA ASN A 97 1.34 -9.46 -12.69
C ASN A 97 0.55 -8.15 -12.49
N PHE A 98 1.08 -6.99 -12.89
CA PHE A 98 0.36 -5.73 -12.76
C PHE A 98 -0.93 -5.69 -13.59
N LYS A 99 -0.89 -6.26 -14.80
CA LYS A 99 -2.08 -6.31 -15.69
C LYS A 99 -3.19 -7.19 -15.11
N SER A 100 -2.84 -8.30 -14.45
CA SER A 100 -3.84 -9.15 -13.78
C SER A 100 -4.42 -8.48 -12.53
N LEU A 101 -3.61 -7.71 -11.78
CA LEU A 101 -4.05 -7.00 -10.58
C LEU A 101 -4.97 -5.82 -10.88
N LYS A 102 -4.65 -5.04 -11.93
CA LYS A 102 -5.45 -3.87 -12.33
C LYS A 102 -6.89 -4.24 -12.76
N ASN A 103 -7.07 -5.44 -13.30
CA ASN A 103 -8.38 -5.87 -13.82
C ASN A 103 -9.34 -6.40 -12.73
N LYS A 104 -8.86 -6.63 -11.49
CA LYS A 104 -9.71 -7.04 -10.36
C LYS A 104 -10.48 -5.87 -9.74
N GLU A 105 -10.07 -4.63 -10.02
CA GLU A 105 -10.69 -3.40 -9.50
C GLU A 105 -11.86 -2.86 -10.37
N SER A 106 -12.37 -3.65 -11.35
CA SER A 106 -13.42 -3.22 -12.32
C SER A 106 -14.73 -3.98 -12.19
#